data_AF-A0A6C8H6W1-F1
#
_entry.id   AF-A0A6C8H6W1-F1
#
_cell.length_a   1.000
_cell.length_b   1.000
_cell.length_c   1.000
_cell.angle_alpha   90.00
_cell.angle_beta   90.00
_cell.angle_gamma   90.00
#
_symmetry.space_group_name_H-M   'P 1'
#
loop_
_entity.id
_entity.type
_entity.pdbx_description
1 polymer ?
#
loop_
_entity_poly.entity_id
_entity_poly.type
_entity_poly.pdbx_seq_one_letter_code
_entity_poly.pdbx_strand_id
1 'polypeptide(L)'
;AARGQQGQIDVARLFRHLLTDTSAIAESHHHCHKVQDPYSLRCQPQVMGACLTQLRQTKEVLLAEANAVSDNPLVFADAGEVISGGNFHAEPVAMAADNLALAIAEIGALSERRIALMMDKHMSQLPPFLVKNGGVNSGFMIAQVTAAALASENKALAHPHSVDSLPTSANQEDHVSMAPAAGRRLWEMAANTRGIIAVEWLAACQGIDLREGLTSSPLLEQARQTLRERVAHYTQDRFFAPDIECATALLAQGALQRLVPDFM
;
A
#
# COMPACT_ATOMS: atom_id res chain seq x y z
N ALA A 1 6.24 -15.84 18.97
CA ALA A 1 6.63 -14.53 18.40
C ALA A 1 7.29 -13.69 19.49
N ALA A 2 8.40 -12.99 19.20
CA ALA A 2 9.15 -12.25 20.23
C ALA A 2 8.60 -10.83 20.53
N ARG A 3 8.04 -10.12 19.53
CA ARG A 3 7.51 -8.75 19.69
C ARG A 3 6.00 -8.69 20.06
N GLY A 4 5.24 -9.75 19.79
CA GLY A 4 3.84 -9.87 20.18
C GLY A 4 2.78 -9.16 19.33
N GLN A 5 3.16 -8.38 18.31
CA GLN A 5 2.20 -7.66 17.45
C GLN A 5 1.57 -8.56 16.39
N GLN A 6 0.24 -8.75 16.43
CA GLN A 6 -0.48 -9.70 15.55
C GLN A 6 -0.35 -9.36 14.07
N GLY A 7 -0.57 -8.09 13.68
CA GLY A 7 -0.42 -7.68 12.28
C GLY A 7 0.99 -7.93 11.74
N GLN A 8 2.03 -7.73 12.57
CA GLN A 8 3.41 -8.04 12.20
C GLN A 8 3.64 -9.55 12.04
N ILE A 9 3.04 -10.39 12.88
CA ILE A 9 3.14 -11.85 12.80
C ILE A 9 2.53 -12.34 11.48
N ASP A 10 1.35 -11.84 11.14
CA ASP A 10 0.61 -12.25 9.93
C ASP A 10 1.32 -11.80 8.66
N VAL A 11 1.81 -10.55 8.62
CA VAL A 11 2.62 -10.07 7.50
C VAL A 11 3.92 -10.87 7.37
N ALA A 12 4.60 -11.20 8.48
CA ALA A 12 5.79 -12.05 8.40
C ALA A 12 5.46 -13.45 7.86
N ARG A 13 4.28 -14.00 8.21
CA ARG A 13 3.79 -15.27 7.69
C ARG A 13 3.48 -15.18 6.19
N LEU A 14 2.87 -14.09 5.74
CA LEU A 14 2.64 -13.81 4.33
C LEU A 14 3.95 -13.76 3.54
N PHE A 15 4.96 -13.03 4.03
CA PHE A 15 6.25 -12.97 3.35
C PHE A 15 6.92 -14.34 3.24
N ARG A 16 6.89 -15.16 4.30
CA ARG A 16 7.41 -16.55 4.23
C ARG A 16 6.64 -17.42 3.23
N HIS A 17 5.32 -17.24 3.14
CA HIS A 17 4.50 -17.94 2.16
C HIS A 17 4.88 -17.53 0.73
N LEU A 18 5.05 -16.23 0.47
CA LEU A 18 5.40 -15.70 -0.84
C LEU A 18 6.83 -16.04 -1.25
N LEU A 19 7.81 -15.87 -0.36
CA LEU A 19 9.24 -16.04 -0.65
C LEU A 19 9.70 -17.50 -0.60
N THR A 20 8.95 -18.37 0.09
CA THR A 20 9.39 -19.73 0.44
C THR A 20 10.73 -19.75 1.19
N ASP A 21 11.31 -20.93 1.43
CA ASP A 21 12.57 -21.03 2.18
C ASP A 21 13.79 -20.60 1.34
N THR A 22 13.75 -20.79 0.03
CA THR A 22 14.84 -20.45 -0.91
C THR A 22 14.33 -20.22 -2.33
N SER A 23 15.18 -19.65 -3.19
CA SER A 23 14.99 -19.54 -4.64
C SER A 23 16.35 -19.48 -5.33
N ALA A 24 16.40 -19.65 -6.65
CA ALA A 24 17.66 -19.55 -7.39
C ALA A 24 18.35 -18.17 -7.21
N ILE A 25 17.55 -17.10 -7.09
CA ILE A 25 18.09 -15.77 -6.76
C ILE A 25 18.69 -15.75 -5.35
N ALA A 26 18.03 -16.33 -4.35
CA ALA A 26 18.55 -16.38 -2.99
C ALA A 26 19.86 -17.19 -2.90
N GLU A 27 19.92 -18.33 -3.59
CA GLU A 27 21.11 -19.20 -3.63
C GLU A 27 22.30 -18.54 -4.32
N SER A 28 22.06 -17.76 -5.39
CA SER A 28 23.12 -16.97 -6.05
C SER A 28 23.79 -15.95 -5.11
N HIS A 29 23.17 -15.66 -3.97
CA HIS A 29 23.61 -14.66 -2.99
C HIS A 29 24.26 -15.28 -1.74
N HIS A 30 24.44 -16.60 -1.69
CA HIS A 30 24.94 -17.30 -0.49
C HIS A 30 26.31 -16.80 0.01
N HIS A 31 27.14 -16.23 -0.87
CA HIS A 31 28.45 -15.65 -0.54
C HIS A 31 28.45 -14.12 -0.38
N CYS A 32 27.30 -13.51 -0.08
CA CYS A 32 27.21 -12.07 0.11
C CYS A 32 27.85 -11.60 1.43
N HIS A 33 28.69 -10.58 1.34
CA HIS A 33 29.35 -9.95 2.50
C HIS A 33 28.45 -8.97 3.27
N LYS A 34 27.24 -8.67 2.78
CA LYS A 34 26.31 -7.75 3.47
C LYS A 34 25.79 -8.42 4.73
N VAL A 35 25.96 -7.73 5.86
CA VAL A 35 25.53 -8.22 7.18
C VAL A 35 24.04 -7.98 7.41
N GLN A 36 23.48 -6.88 6.89
CA GLN A 36 22.08 -6.51 7.08
C GLN A 36 21.51 -5.80 5.86
N ASP A 37 20.25 -6.09 5.55
CA ASP A 37 19.50 -5.34 4.55
C ASP A 37 18.99 -3.98 5.09
N PRO A 38 18.79 -3.00 4.19
CA PRO A 38 18.10 -1.75 4.51
C PRO A 38 16.70 -1.96 5.08
N TYR A 39 16.22 -0.99 5.86
CA TYR A 39 14.92 -1.10 6.56
C TYR A 39 13.73 -1.24 5.62
N SER A 40 13.78 -0.66 4.41
CA SER A 40 12.72 -0.83 3.41
C SER A 40 12.48 -2.29 3.01
N LEU A 41 13.48 -3.17 3.20
CA LEU A 41 13.35 -4.63 3.04
C LEU A 41 13.14 -5.33 4.39
N ARG A 42 14.02 -5.05 5.37
CA ARG A 42 14.08 -5.81 6.62
C ARG A 42 12.96 -5.50 7.60
N CYS A 43 12.44 -4.28 7.58
CA CYS A 43 11.40 -3.82 8.49
C CYS A 43 9.99 -3.95 7.88
N GLN A 44 9.83 -4.63 6.74
CA GLN A 44 8.51 -4.81 6.11
C GLN A 44 7.48 -5.46 7.05
N PRO A 45 7.79 -6.54 7.81
CA PRO A 45 6.82 -7.08 8.76
C PRO A 45 6.36 -6.07 9.81
N GLN A 46 7.26 -5.22 10.29
CA GLN A 46 6.97 -4.23 11.33
C GLN A 46 6.08 -3.11 10.78
N VAL A 47 6.44 -2.54 9.63
CA VAL A 47 5.73 -1.40 9.04
C VAL A 47 4.40 -1.85 8.44
N MET A 48 4.43 -2.85 7.54
CA MET A 48 3.20 -3.36 6.91
C MET A 48 2.29 -4.05 7.94
N GLY A 49 2.85 -4.61 9.02
CA GLY A 49 2.07 -5.16 10.13
C GLY A 49 1.33 -4.11 10.94
N ALA A 50 1.92 -2.92 11.11
CA ALA A 50 1.22 -1.77 11.70
C ALA A 50 0.09 -1.30 10.77
N CYS A 51 0.34 -1.19 9.46
CA CYS A 51 -0.71 -0.88 8.48
C CYS A 51 -1.85 -1.90 8.51
N LEU A 52 -1.54 -3.20 8.51
CA LEU A 52 -2.55 -4.27 8.60
C LEU A 52 -3.41 -4.15 9.87
N THR A 53 -2.80 -3.78 11.00
CA THR A 53 -3.51 -3.57 12.26
C THR A 53 -4.49 -2.40 12.14
N GLN A 54 -4.05 -1.26 11.59
CA GLN A 54 -4.92 -0.10 11.34
C GLN A 54 -6.08 -0.48 10.41
N LEU A 55 -5.82 -1.21 9.32
CA LEU A 55 -6.87 -1.67 8.39
C LEU A 55 -7.91 -2.55 9.10
N ARG A 56 -7.48 -3.44 10.00
CA ARG A 56 -8.38 -4.32 10.76
C ARG A 56 -9.23 -3.54 11.76
N GLN A 57 -8.65 -2.58 12.47
CA GLN A 57 -9.39 -1.69 13.36
C GLN A 57 -10.42 -0.85 12.60
N THR A 58 -10.04 -0.25 11.46
CA THR A 58 -10.98 0.45 10.59
C THR A 58 -12.09 -0.47 10.11
N LYS A 59 -11.78 -1.71 9.71
CA LYS A 59 -12.79 -2.71 9.31
C LYS A 59 -13.80 -2.99 10.42
N GLU A 60 -13.35 -3.16 11.67
CA GLU A 60 -14.24 -3.42 12.81
C GLU A 60 -15.25 -2.27 12.99
N VAL A 61 -14.78 -1.02 12.98
CA VAL A 61 -15.64 0.16 13.12
C VAL A 61 -16.61 0.30 11.95
N LEU A 62 -16.14 0.18 10.72
CA LEU A 62 -16.98 0.34 9.54
C LEU A 62 -18.00 -0.79 9.38
N LEU A 63 -17.69 -2.01 9.83
CA LEU A 63 -18.66 -3.11 9.85
C LEU A 63 -19.76 -2.88 10.89
N ALA A 64 -19.43 -2.33 12.06
CA ALA A 64 -20.44 -1.94 13.04
C ALA A 64 -21.35 -0.84 12.46
N GLU A 65 -20.76 0.22 11.88
CA GLU A 65 -21.51 1.32 11.27
C GLU A 65 -22.40 0.87 10.11
N ALA A 66 -21.90 0.00 9.25
CA ALA A 66 -22.66 -0.52 8.11
C ALA A 66 -23.93 -1.29 8.50
N ASN A 67 -24.02 -1.74 9.76
CA ASN A 67 -25.18 -2.45 10.31
C ASN A 67 -25.92 -1.62 11.38
N ALA A 68 -25.53 -0.36 11.60
CA ALA A 68 -26.08 0.48 12.66
C ALA A 68 -27.43 1.09 12.25
N VAL A 69 -28.25 1.40 13.27
CA VAL A 69 -29.39 2.32 13.14
C VAL A 69 -28.89 3.72 13.49
N SER A 70 -28.63 4.51 12.45
CA SER A 70 -27.96 5.82 12.55
C SER A 70 -28.89 7.00 12.31
N ASP A 71 -30.19 6.77 12.12
CA ASP A 71 -31.19 7.84 12.05
C ASP A 71 -31.66 8.28 13.45
N ASN A 72 -32.54 9.29 13.48
CA ASN A 72 -33.06 9.84 14.73
C ASN A 72 -34.42 10.52 14.49
N PRO A 73 -35.40 10.40 15.41
CA PRO A 73 -35.37 9.69 16.69
C PRO A 73 -35.50 8.16 16.55
N LEU A 74 -35.09 7.43 17.59
CA LEU A 74 -35.24 5.98 17.64
C LEU A 74 -36.57 5.58 18.28
N VAL A 75 -37.23 4.57 17.70
CA VAL A 75 -38.51 4.02 18.19
C VAL A 75 -38.27 2.65 18.81
N PHE A 76 -38.51 2.52 20.11
CA PHE A 76 -38.43 1.27 20.87
C PHE A 76 -39.84 0.73 21.12
N ALA A 77 -40.38 0.05 20.12
CA ALA A 77 -41.79 -0.38 20.09
C ALA A 77 -42.18 -1.26 21.30
N ASP A 78 -41.30 -2.16 21.74
CA ASP A 78 -41.55 -3.05 22.88
C ASP A 78 -41.73 -2.29 24.21
N ALA A 79 -41.06 -1.14 24.34
CA ALA A 79 -41.18 -0.24 25.48
C ALA A 79 -42.27 0.83 25.28
N GLY A 80 -42.78 0.99 24.05
CA GLY A 80 -43.67 2.10 23.69
C GLY A 80 -42.99 3.47 23.73
N GLU A 81 -41.65 3.51 23.59
CA GLU A 81 -40.84 4.72 23.76
C GLU A 81 -40.31 5.26 22.43
N VAL A 82 -40.15 6.59 22.36
CA VAL A 82 -39.42 7.29 21.30
C VAL A 82 -38.33 8.12 21.96
N ILE A 83 -37.07 7.83 21.62
CA ILE A 83 -35.91 8.44 22.25
C ILE A 83 -35.13 9.25 21.20
N SER A 84 -34.92 10.53 21.48
CA SER A 84 -34.00 11.37 20.69
C SER A 84 -32.58 11.20 21.22
N GLY A 85 -31.67 10.77 20.35
CA GLY A 85 -30.24 10.61 20.62
C GLY A 85 -29.39 11.28 19.54
N GLY A 86 -28.19 10.73 19.32
CA GLY A 86 -27.18 11.31 18.42
C GLY A 86 -26.46 10.30 17.52
N ASN A 87 -27.09 9.15 17.23
CA ASN A 87 -26.45 8.09 16.42
C ASN A 87 -26.08 8.53 14.98
N PHE A 88 -26.65 9.64 14.50
CA PHE A 88 -26.27 10.24 13.22
C PHE A 88 -24.86 10.88 13.22
N HIS A 89 -24.25 11.07 14.40
CA HIS A 89 -22.93 11.68 14.51
C HIS A 89 -21.82 10.68 14.15
N ALA A 90 -21.32 10.77 12.91
CA ALA A 90 -20.37 9.82 12.32
C ALA A 90 -18.91 9.97 12.79
N GLU A 91 -18.67 10.32 14.06
CA GLU A 91 -17.31 10.46 14.62
C GLU A 91 -16.48 9.17 14.50
N PRO A 92 -17.03 7.97 14.79
CA PRO A 92 -16.29 6.72 14.62
C PRO A 92 -15.80 6.51 13.19
N VAL A 93 -16.62 6.87 12.20
CA VAL A 93 -16.27 6.76 10.77
C VAL A 93 -15.17 7.75 10.40
N ALA A 94 -15.23 8.99 10.89
CA ALA A 94 -14.21 10.01 10.62
C ALA A 94 -12.83 9.56 11.13
N MET A 95 -12.75 9.12 12.39
CA MET A 95 -11.50 8.63 12.97
C MET A 95 -11.02 7.35 12.28
N ALA A 96 -11.92 6.44 11.93
CA ALA A 96 -11.57 5.20 11.21
C ALA A 96 -11.00 5.50 9.81
N ALA A 97 -11.53 6.49 9.11
CA ALA A 97 -11.01 6.96 7.83
C ALA A 97 -9.64 7.64 8.00
N ASP A 98 -9.48 8.48 9.02
CA ASP A 98 -8.20 9.14 9.30
C ASP A 98 -7.10 8.14 9.70
N ASN A 99 -7.44 7.09 10.45
CA ASN A 99 -6.55 5.97 10.75
C ASN A 99 -6.10 5.21 9.49
N LEU A 100 -7.02 5.03 8.54
CA LEU A 100 -6.73 4.33 7.28
C LEU A 100 -5.79 5.14 6.38
N ALA A 101 -5.84 6.47 6.44
CA ALA A 101 -4.91 7.34 5.72
C ALA A 101 -3.45 7.10 6.10
N LEU A 102 -3.17 6.92 7.40
CA LEU A 102 -1.83 6.61 7.90
C LEU A 102 -1.31 5.32 7.24
N ALA A 103 -2.14 4.29 7.20
CA ALA A 103 -1.77 3.01 6.61
C ALA A 103 -1.51 3.12 5.10
N ILE A 104 -2.38 3.81 4.35
CA ILE A 104 -2.19 4.01 2.91
C ILE A 104 -0.90 4.78 2.63
N ALA A 105 -0.66 5.89 3.35
CA ALA A 105 0.53 6.70 3.19
C ALA A 105 1.82 5.91 3.47
N GLU A 106 1.86 5.14 4.56
CA GLU A 106 3.05 4.36 4.95
C GLU A 106 3.31 3.16 4.02
N ILE A 107 2.27 2.53 3.47
CA ILE A 107 2.42 1.51 2.42
C ILE A 107 3.13 2.13 1.21
N GLY A 108 2.66 3.29 0.75
CA GLY A 108 3.25 4.03 -0.36
C GLY A 108 4.69 4.47 -0.07
N ALA A 109 4.95 5.03 1.11
CA ALA A 109 6.28 5.47 1.50
C ALA A 109 7.29 4.31 1.55
N LEU A 110 6.90 3.16 2.10
CA LEU A 110 7.78 2.00 2.16
C LEU A 110 8.07 1.41 0.77
N SER A 111 7.05 1.36 -0.10
CA SER A 111 7.17 0.96 -1.51
C SER A 111 8.12 1.89 -2.28
N GLU A 112 7.95 3.20 -2.13
CA GLU A 112 8.80 4.20 -2.78
C GLU A 112 10.27 4.09 -2.35
N ARG A 113 10.54 3.81 -1.06
CA ARG A 113 11.91 3.54 -0.59
C ARG A 113 12.50 2.24 -1.17
N ARG A 114 11.70 1.23 -1.50
CA ARG A 114 12.17 0.03 -2.22
C ARG A 114 12.43 0.32 -3.70
N ILE A 115 11.66 1.20 -4.34
CA ILE A 115 11.97 1.71 -5.69
C ILE A 115 13.33 2.42 -5.66
N ALA A 116 13.52 3.38 -4.76
CA ALA A 116 14.78 4.12 -4.64
C ALA A 116 15.98 3.18 -4.39
N LEU A 117 15.79 2.14 -3.58
CA LEU A 117 16.80 1.11 -3.35
C LEU A 117 17.21 0.40 -4.66
N MET A 118 16.25 0.05 -5.52
CA MET A 118 16.52 -0.63 -6.79
C MET A 118 17.23 0.27 -7.81
N MET A 119 16.97 1.57 -7.78
CA MET A 119 17.61 2.54 -8.70
C MET A 119 19.08 2.80 -8.36
N ASP A 120 19.47 2.68 -7.10
CA ASP A 120 20.82 2.94 -6.62
C ASP A 120 21.74 1.72 -6.82
N LYS A 121 22.68 1.84 -7.77
CA LYS A 121 23.69 0.80 -8.06
C LYS A 121 24.53 0.39 -6.85
N HIS A 122 24.74 1.29 -5.89
CA HIS A 122 25.54 1.01 -4.68
C HIS A 122 24.77 0.12 -3.70
N MET A 123 23.45 0.07 -3.82
CA MET A 123 22.58 -0.69 -2.94
C MET A 123 22.00 -1.93 -3.61
N SER A 124 21.57 -1.83 -4.86
CA SER A 124 20.78 -2.85 -5.57
C SER A 124 21.58 -4.03 -6.10
N GLN A 125 22.90 -3.86 -6.34
CA GLN A 125 23.70 -4.81 -7.11
C GLN A 125 23.15 -5.03 -8.54
N LEU A 126 22.48 -4.01 -9.08
CA LEU A 126 21.92 -3.95 -10.43
C LEU A 126 22.50 -2.74 -11.18
N PRO A 127 22.39 -2.68 -12.52
CA PRO A 127 22.69 -1.48 -13.28
C PRO A 127 21.91 -0.26 -12.73
N PRO A 128 22.53 0.95 -12.70
CA PRO A 128 21.84 2.15 -12.25
C PRO A 128 20.56 2.37 -13.09
N PHE A 129 19.46 2.70 -12.41
CA PHE A 129 18.15 2.92 -13.04
C PHE A 129 17.61 1.74 -13.87
N LEU A 130 18.10 0.52 -13.60
CA LEU A 130 17.61 -0.75 -14.14
C LEU A 130 17.63 -0.86 -15.68
N VAL A 131 18.61 -0.23 -16.33
CA VAL A 131 18.77 -0.28 -17.79
C VAL A 131 20.23 -0.56 -18.17
N LYS A 132 20.44 -1.31 -19.26
CA LYS A 132 21.77 -1.48 -19.87
C LYS A 132 22.15 -0.18 -20.62
N ASN A 133 23.44 0.06 -20.84
CA ASN A 133 23.95 1.26 -21.53
C ASN A 133 23.49 2.59 -20.90
N GLY A 134 23.61 2.69 -19.57
CA GLY A 134 23.33 3.92 -18.83
C GLY A 134 24.20 5.09 -19.32
N GLY A 135 23.61 6.28 -19.38
CA GLY A 135 24.23 7.50 -19.93
C GLY A 135 23.72 7.87 -21.32
N VAL A 136 23.20 6.90 -22.07
CA VAL A 136 22.34 7.13 -23.25
C VAL A 136 20.89 6.84 -22.91
N ASN A 137 20.64 5.77 -22.14
CA ASN A 137 19.32 5.47 -21.59
C ASN A 137 19.21 5.94 -20.14
N SER A 138 18.05 6.49 -19.78
CA SER A 138 17.69 6.93 -18.43
C SER A 138 16.93 5.84 -17.65
N GLY A 139 16.35 4.85 -18.34
CA GLY A 139 15.67 3.72 -17.70
C GLY A 139 14.54 4.18 -16.79
N PHE A 140 14.55 3.70 -15.55
CA PHE A 140 13.50 3.95 -14.55
C PHE A 140 13.66 5.29 -13.80
N MET A 141 14.61 6.15 -14.18
CA MET A 141 14.90 7.40 -13.47
C MET A 141 13.66 8.27 -13.25
N ILE A 142 12.86 8.53 -14.30
CA ILE A 142 11.67 9.39 -14.16
C ILE A 142 10.48 8.63 -13.57
N ALA A 143 10.39 7.31 -13.77
CA ALA A 143 9.40 6.49 -13.08
C ALA A 143 9.57 6.56 -11.54
N GLN A 144 10.83 6.58 -11.06
CA GLN A 144 11.14 6.84 -9.65
C GLN A 144 10.65 8.22 -9.20
N VAL A 145 10.84 9.27 -10.00
CA VAL A 145 10.36 10.63 -9.67
C VAL A 145 8.83 10.66 -9.56
N THR A 146 8.12 9.98 -10.46
CA THR A 146 6.66 9.82 -10.37
C THR A 146 6.26 9.18 -9.04
N ALA A 147 6.89 8.07 -8.65
CA ALA A 147 6.61 7.42 -7.37
C ALA A 147 6.89 8.33 -6.16
N ALA A 148 7.98 9.11 -6.20
CA ALA A 148 8.32 10.06 -5.15
C ALA A 148 7.29 11.20 -5.02
N ALA A 149 6.77 11.72 -6.14
CA ALA A 149 5.73 12.74 -6.15
C ALA A 149 4.43 12.23 -5.51
N LEU A 150 3.95 11.05 -5.92
CA LEU A 150 2.76 10.40 -5.37
C LEU A 150 2.90 10.12 -3.87
N ALA A 151 4.07 9.63 -3.43
CA ALA A 151 4.34 9.38 -2.02
C ALA A 151 4.35 10.68 -1.19
N SER A 152 4.86 11.77 -1.78
CA SER A 152 4.89 13.08 -1.12
C SER A 152 3.50 13.68 -0.96
N GLU A 153 2.65 13.58 -1.97
CA GLU A 153 1.27 14.10 -1.93
C GLU A 153 0.45 13.45 -0.81
N ASN A 154 0.62 12.14 -0.61
CA ASN A 154 -0.04 11.41 0.47
C ASN A 154 0.28 11.94 1.87
N LYS A 155 1.43 12.62 2.07
CA LYS A 155 1.76 13.23 3.36
C LYS A 155 0.82 14.38 3.71
N ALA A 156 0.52 15.23 2.73
CA ALA A 156 -0.42 16.33 2.92
C ALA A 156 -1.85 15.82 3.03
N LEU A 157 -2.23 14.86 2.18
CA LEU A 157 -3.55 14.24 2.22
C LEU A 157 -3.82 13.48 3.52
N ALA A 158 -2.79 13.05 4.26
CA ALA A 158 -2.92 12.37 5.54
C ALA A 158 -3.31 13.30 6.71
N HIS A 159 -3.42 14.62 6.50
CA HIS A 159 -3.92 15.52 7.53
C HIS A 159 -5.34 15.09 7.98
N PRO A 160 -5.58 14.94 9.29
CA PRO A 160 -6.84 14.42 9.79
C PRO A 160 -7.96 15.44 9.60
N HIS A 161 -9.12 14.96 9.15
CA HIS A 161 -10.34 15.77 9.06
C HIS A 161 -11.20 15.66 10.32
N SER A 162 -11.09 14.55 11.06
CA SER A 162 -11.90 14.28 12.25
C SER A 162 -11.58 15.20 13.44
N VAL A 163 -10.55 16.05 13.31
CA VAL A 163 -10.18 17.03 14.35
C VAL A 163 -10.72 18.44 14.03
N ASP A 164 -11.36 18.61 12.88
CA ASP A 164 -12.03 19.85 12.50
C ASP A 164 -13.53 19.76 12.76
N SER A 165 -14.12 20.87 13.19
CA SER A 165 -15.54 21.02 13.45
C SER A 165 -15.92 22.50 13.39
N LEU A 166 -17.03 22.80 12.71
CA LEU A 166 -17.56 24.15 12.60
C LEU A 166 -19.05 24.14 12.96
N PRO A 167 -19.50 25.02 13.87
CA PRO A 167 -20.88 25.01 14.32
C PRO A 167 -21.83 25.45 13.19
N THR A 168 -22.91 24.71 13.02
CA THR A 168 -23.98 25.00 12.05
C THR A 168 -25.31 25.22 12.76
N SER A 169 -26.33 25.64 11.99
CA SER A 169 -27.71 25.72 12.48
C SER A 169 -27.87 26.56 13.77
N ALA A 170 -27.25 27.75 13.80
CA ALA A 170 -27.24 28.65 14.96
C ALA A 170 -26.70 28.02 16.26
N ASN A 171 -25.64 27.21 16.16
CA ASN A 171 -25.02 26.41 17.23
C ASN A 171 -25.89 25.26 17.75
N GLN A 172 -26.96 24.88 17.05
CA GLN A 172 -27.68 23.65 17.37
C GLN A 172 -26.85 22.40 17.03
N GLU A 173 -26.04 22.50 15.97
CA GLU A 173 -25.03 21.51 15.58
C GLU A 173 -23.66 22.12 15.88
N ASP A 174 -23.28 22.16 17.15
CA ASP A 174 -22.06 22.80 17.63
C ASP A 174 -20.79 21.93 17.50
N HIS A 175 -20.97 20.64 17.22
CA HIS A 175 -19.91 19.68 16.92
C HIS A 175 -20.32 18.73 15.79
N VAL A 176 -19.41 18.51 14.82
CA VAL A 176 -19.59 17.60 13.68
C VAL A 176 -18.31 16.83 13.38
N SER A 177 -18.41 15.71 12.65
CA SER A 177 -17.29 14.77 12.48
C SER A 177 -16.42 14.95 11.23
N MET A 178 -16.90 15.68 10.23
CA MET A 178 -16.26 15.78 8.90
C MET A 178 -16.01 14.42 8.20
N ALA A 179 -16.70 13.34 8.60
CA ALA A 179 -16.50 11.98 8.08
C ALA A 179 -16.51 11.86 6.54
N PRO A 180 -17.40 12.56 5.77
CA PRO A 180 -17.37 12.48 4.31
C PRO A 180 -16.05 12.97 3.71
N ALA A 181 -15.44 14.03 4.27
CA ALA A 181 -14.15 14.54 3.81
C ALA A 181 -13.01 13.57 4.16
N ALA A 182 -13.03 13.02 5.38
CA ALA A 182 -12.10 12.00 5.84
C ALA A 182 -12.13 10.75 4.94
N GLY A 183 -13.32 10.30 4.51
CA GLY A 183 -13.47 9.16 3.60
C GLY A 183 -13.06 9.46 2.16
N ARG A 184 -13.52 10.58 1.60
CA ARG A 184 -13.30 10.96 0.18
C ARG A 184 -11.82 11.02 -0.19
N ARG A 185 -10.97 11.59 0.67
CA ARG A 185 -9.53 11.74 0.40
C ARG A 185 -8.79 10.40 0.27
N LEU A 186 -9.31 9.32 0.86
CA LEU A 186 -8.68 8.00 0.81
C LEU A 186 -8.68 7.41 -0.60
N TRP A 187 -9.63 7.78 -1.46
CA TRP A 187 -9.66 7.33 -2.85
C TRP A 187 -8.44 7.82 -3.62
N GLU A 188 -8.10 9.10 -3.46
CA GLU A 188 -6.91 9.71 -4.08
C GLU A 188 -5.64 9.09 -3.49
N MET A 189 -5.57 8.96 -2.16
CA MET A 189 -4.40 8.35 -1.52
C MET A 189 -4.15 6.91 -1.95
N ALA A 190 -5.23 6.14 -2.15
CA ALA A 190 -5.16 4.77 -2.65
C ALA A 190 -4.76 4.73 -4.13
N ALA A 191 -5.22 5.69 -4.95
CA ALA A 191 -4.77 5.83 -6.34
C ALA A 191 -3.27 6.15 -6.43
N ASN A 192 -2.80 7.10 -5.63
CA ASN A 192 -1.39 7.44 -5.50
C ASN A 192 -0.56 6.22 -5.08
N THR A 193 -0.96 5.54 -4.01
CA THR A 193 -0.26 4.36 -3.51
C THR A 193 -0.23 3.22 -4.53
N ARG A 194 -1.32 3.03 -5.29
CA ARG A 194 -1.36 2.06 -6.39
C ARG A 194 -0.37 2.40 -7.50
N GLY A 195 -0.25 3.67 -7.87
CA GLY A 195 0.75 4.13 -8.84
C GLY A 195 2.18 3.87 -8.38
N ILE A 196 2.48 4.10 -7.10
CA ILE A 196 3.78 3.77 -6.50
C ILE A 196 4.05 2.26 -6.61
N ILE A 197 3.11 1.41 -6.17
CA ILE A 197 3.25 -0.06 -6.24
C ILE A 197 3.39 -0.54 -7.69
N ALA A 198 2.73 0.11 -8.65
CA ALA A 198 2.87 -0.21 -10.07
C ALA A 198 4.30 0.01 -10.57
N VAL A 199 4.91 1.16 -10.23
CA VAL A 199 6.32 1.43 -10.53
C VAL A 199 7.24 0.43 -9.83
N GLU A 200 6.96 0.09 -8.58
CA GLU A 200 7.72 -0.92 -7.84
C GLU A 200 7.66 -2.29 -8.52
N TRP A 201 6.47 -2.72 -8.95
CA TRP A 201 6.28 -4.02 -9.61
C TRP A 201 7.02 -4.08 -10.95
N LEU A 202 6.96 -3.01 -11.74
CA LEU A 202 7.75 -2.86 -12.97
C LEU A 202 9.25 -2.95 -12.70
N ALA A 203 9.73 -2.22 -11.68
CA ALA A 203 11.14 -2.17 -11.31
C ALA A 203 11.64 -3.53 -10.77
N ALA A 204 10.86 -4.20 -9.93
CA ALA A 204 11.20 -5.50 -9.38
C ALA A 204 11.29 -6.56 -10.49
N CYS A 205 10.32 -6.60 -11.40
CA CYS A 205 10.38 -7.54 -12.53
C CYS A 205 11.56 -7.24 -13.45
N GLN A 206 11.85 -5.96 -13.73
CA GLN A 206 13.01 -5.57 -14.52
C GLN A 206 14.31 -5.98 -13.83
N GLY A 207 14.44 -5.74 -12.53
CA GLY A 207 15.60 -6.12 -11.74
C GLY A 207 15.85 -7.62 -11.71
N ILE A 208 14.78 -8.42 -11.69
CA ILE A 208 14.87 -9.88 -11.80
C ILE A 208 15.33 -10.29 -13.21
N ASP A 209 14.77 -9.73 -14.28
CA ASP A 209 15.17 -10.06 -15.65
C ASP A 209 16.67 -9.78 -15.90
N LEU A 210 17.22 -8.74 -15.27
CA LEU A 210 18.64 -8.37 -15.35
C LEU A 210 19.57 -9.35 -14.62
N ARG A 211 19.04 -10.35 -13.93
CA ARG A 211 19.80 -11.45 -13.30
C ARG A 211 19.92 -12.70 -14.18
N GLU A 212 19.62 -12.56 -15.47
CA GLU A 212 19.90 -13.50 -16.58
C GLU A 212 19.76 -15.00 -16.20
N GLY A 213 18.52 -15.49 -16.19
CA GLY A 213 18.21 -16.92 -16.02
C GLY A 213 17.88 -17.35 -14.58
N LEU A 214 18.12 -16.49 -13.60
CA LEU A 214 17.70 -16.75 -12.21
C LEU A 214 16.18 -16.50 -12.02
N THR A 215 15.56 -17.33 -11.19
CA THR A 215 14.14 -17.26 -10.86
C THR A 215 13.92 -17.02 -9.36
N SER A 216 12.82 -16.34 -9.06
CA SER A 216 12.29 -16.18 -7.70
C SER A 216 11.46 -17.40 -7.28
N SER A 217 10.71 -17.28 -6.20
CA SER A 217 9.78 -18.30 -5.73
C SER A 217 8.61 -18.48 -6.72
N PRO A 218 7.90 -19.63 -6.70
CA PRO A 218 6.81 -19.90 -7.64
C PRO A 218 5.70 -18.83 -7.69
N LEU A 219 5.32 -18.27 -6.54
CA LEU A 219 4.27 -17.23 -6.49
C LEU A 219 4.75 -15.88 -7.01
N LEU A 220 6.02 -15.52 -6.76
CA LEU A 220 6.59 -14.28 -7.29
C LEU A 220 6.88 -14.39 -8.79
N GLU A 221 7.18 -15.59 -9.30
CA GLU A 221 7.25 -15.85 -10.73
C GLU A 221 5.88 -15.71 -11.41
N GLN A 222 4.78 -16.13 -10.76
CA GLN A 222 3.43 -15.84 -11.27
C GLN A 222 3.13 -14.33 -11.30
N ALA A 223 3.58 -13.57 -10.30
CA ALA A 223 3.48 -12.11 -10.33
C ALA A 223 4.29 -11.51 -11.48
N ARG A 224 5.53 -11.99 -11.70
CA ARG A 224 6.38 -11.54 -12.81
C ARG A 224 5.75 -11.85 -14.16
N GLN A 225 5.25 -13.07 -14.35
CA GLN A 225 4.58 -13.51 -15.58
C GLN A 225 3.35 -12.64 -15.88
N THR A 226 2.49 -12.42 -14.88
CA THR A 226 1.27 -11.62 -15.02
C THR A 226 1.58 -10.21 -15.55
N LEU A 227 2.69 -9.60 -15.11
CA LEU A 227 3.14 -8.32 -15.64
C LEU A 227 3.69 -8.45 -17.06
N ARG A 228 4.55 -9.45 -17.29
CA ARG A 228 5.27 -9.65 -18.57
C ARG A 228 4.34 -10.02 -19.74
N GLU A 229 3.17 -10.58 -19.46
CA GLU A 229 2.10 -10.78 -20.44
C GLU A 229 1.56 -9.46 -21.02
N ARG A 230 1.81 -8.33 -20.34
CA ARG A 230 1.27 -7.01 -20.71
C ARG A 230 2.34 -5.94 -20.92
N VAL A 231 3.46 -6.04 -20.21
CA VAL A 231 4.57 -5.08 -20.24
C VAL A 231 5.88 -5.80 -20.47
N ALA A 232 6.49 -5.54 -21.63
CA ALA A 232 7.75 -6.15 -22.04
C ALA A 232 8.93 -5.68 -21.19
N HIS A 233 10.01 -6.47 -21.20
CA HIS A 233 11.30 -6.08 -20.63
C HIS A 233 11.77 -4.71 -21.15
N TYR A 234 12.37 -3.89 -20.29
CA TYR A 234 12.82 -2.54 -20.64
C TYR A 234 14.26 -2.59 -21.16
N THR A 235 14.42 -2.77 -22.49
CA THR A 235 15.73 -2.92 -23.14
C THR A 235 16.44 -1.59 -23.38
N GLN A 236 15.69 -0.57 -23.80
CA GLN A 236 16.14 0.78 -24.13
C GLN A 236 15.00 1.76 -23.83
N ASP A 237 15.31 3.05 -23.79
CA ASP A 237 14.31 4.07 -23.47
C ASP A 237 13.13 4.04 -24.45
N ARG A 238 11.93 4.05 -23.88
CA ARG A 238 10.65 4.17 -24.58
C ARG A 238 9.72 5.04 -23.77
N PHE A 239 8.59 5.42 -24.36
CA PHE A 239 7.56 6.12 -23.62
C PHE A 239 7.07 5.24 -22.45
N PHE A 240 7.35 5.67 -21.22
CA PHE A 240 7.16 4.86 -20.01
C PHE A 240 5.72 4.87 -19.50
N ALA A 241 4.99 5.99 -19.64
CA ALA A 241 3.66 6.14 -19.04
C ALA A 241 2.68 4.98 -19.35
N PRO A 242 2.61 4.44 -20.59
CA PRO A 242 1.73 3.30 -20.89
C PRO A 242 2.04 2.04 -20.06
N ASP A 243 3.31 1.81 -19.71
CA ASP A 243 3.72 0.66 -18.89
C ASP A 243 3.23 0.84 -17.43
N ILE A 244 3.34 2.06 -16.89
CA ILE A 244 2.86 2.42 -15.55
C ILE A 244 1.34 2.33 -15.49
N GLU A 245 0.64 2.87 -16.49
CA GLU A 245 -0.83 2.80 -16.59
C GLU A 245 -1.30 1.35 -16.67
N CYS A 246 -0.62 0.51 -17.46
CA CYS A 246 -0.95 -0.90 -17.59
C CYS A 246 -0.78 -1.65 -16.25
N ALA A 247 0.36 -1.47 -15.57
CA ALA A 247 0.61 -2.06 -14.26
C ALA A 247 -0.39 -1.56 -13.21
N THR A 248 -0.73 -0.27 -13.23
CA THR A 248 -1.74 0.33 -12.34
C THR A 248 -3.12 -0.27 -12.56
N ALA A 249 -3.52 -0.48 -13.82
CA ALA A 249 -4.80 -1.10 -14.17
C ALA A 249 -4.87 -2.57 -13.71
N LEU A 250 -3.80 -3.34 -13.87
CA LEU A 250 -3.72 -4.72 -13.37
C LEU A 250 -3.88 -4.77 -11.84
N LEU A 251 -3.23 -3.86 -11.11
CA LEU A 251 -3.39 -3.76 -9.66
C LEU A 251 -4.81 -3.36 -9.26
N ALA A 252 -5.46 -2.46 -9.99
CA ALA A 252 -6.84 -2.06 -9.74
C ALA A 252 -7.83 -3.23 -9.96
N GLN A 253 -7.51 -4.14 -10.87
CA GLN A 253 -8.27 -5.38 -11.12
C GLN A 253 -7.96 -6.50 -10.12
N GLY A 254 -7.09 -6.26 -9.14
CA GLY A 254 -6.72 -7.27 -8.15
C GLY A 254 -5.83 -8.39 -8.69
N ALA A 255 -5.06 -8.15 -9.77
CA ALA A 255 -4.29 -9.20 -10.46
C ALA A 255 -3.33 -9.99 -9.53
N LEU A 256 -2.87 -9.37 -8.43
CA LEU A 256 -1.99 -9.99 -7.45
C LEU A 256 -2.71 -10.54 -6.20
N GLN A 257 -4.02 -10.25 -6.03
CA GLN A 257 -4.78 -10.67 -4.84
C GLN A 257 -4.83 -12.20 -4.72
N ARG A 258 -4.89 -12.92 -5.84
CA ARG A 258 -4.89 -14.39 -5.87
C ARG A 258 -3.64 -15.05 -5.28
N LEU A 259 -2.56 -14.28 -5.09
CA LEU A 259 -1.30 -14.74 -4.49
C LEU A 259 -1.30 -14.59 -2.97
N VAL A 260 -2.27 -13.87 -2.42
CA VAL A 260 -2.44 -13.65 -0.99
C VAL A 260 -3.30 -14.80 -0.43
N PRO A 261 -2.84 -15.51 0.61
CA PRO A 261 -3.56 -16.62 1.21
C PRO A 261 -4.73 -16.14 2.09
N ASP A 262 -5.75 -16.97 2.25
CA ASP A 262 -7.00 -16.68 2.98
C ASP A 262 -6.84 -16.33 4.47
N PHE A 263 -5.67 -16.59 5.07
CA PHE A 263 -5.42 -16.25 6.49
C PHE A 263 -5.17 -14.75 6.72
N MET A 264 -5.02 -13.97 5.66
CA MET A 264 -4.74 -12.53 5.72
C MET A 264 -6.01 -11.70 5.89
#